data_AF-A0A2X2UD21-F1
#
_entry.id   AF-A0A2X2UD21-F1
#
_cell.length_a   1.000
_cell.length_b   1.000
_cell.length_c   1.000
_cell.angle_alpha   90.00
_cell.angle_beta   90.00
_cell.angle_gamma   90.00
#
_symmetry.space_group_name_H-M   'P 1'
#
loop_
_entity.id
_entity.type
_entity.pdbx_description
1 polymer ?
#
loop_
_entity_poly.entity_id
_entity_poly.type
_entity_poly.pdbx_seq_one_letter_code
_entity_poly.pdbx_strand_id
1 'polypeptide(L)'
;MWLEYFSQYMETAFPRFLSERPWNYKNDLCVTGAAFLADVTGNPRWNRYILDAGKWLVDEDGGVANWKEDENNIDKVSFGKSLRILRDLTGDGRYGRGVEKAYAFLEHYPRTATGNFWHKDIYPNQVWLDGLYMAMPFYAKCLAENGEDRWDDIMDQFQSTHCLLWNEKTGLYLHGCDVSRKADWADPVTGRSPGVWLRAEGWFLMALADVYGLAKDYTPRAEELVLLLKNGLDGLLQYQDRESHMFLQVVDHADLPGNYPETSGSAMTSYALMKGARLGMLGDSYWDKGIEVLEGIRRTRLKKEEDGWHLHGICASAGLGAGPDPHNRKDRNGTPEYYISEAQMTDNQHGAAACMMAVSEQLRRKGNHSCSH
;
A
#
# COMPACT_ATOMS: atom_id res chain seq x y z
N MET A 1 10.06 21.89 -0.90
CA MET A 1 9.62 21.18 0.32
C MET A 1 9.47 19.67 0.16
N TRP A 2 8.42 19.13 -0.48
CA TRP A 2 8.24 17.66 -0.58
C TRP A 2 9.44 16.94 -1.21
N LEU A 3 9.94 17.43 -2.36
CA LEU A 3 11.11 16.84 -3.01
C LEU A 3 12.40 16.96 -2.18
N GLU A 4 12.53 18.01 -1.34
CA GLU A 4 13.66 18.14 -0.40
C GLU A 4 13.55 17.10 0.72
N TYR A 5 12.37 16.95 1.32
CA TYR A 5 12.11 15.91 2.31
C TYR A 5 12.40 14.52 1.75
N PHE A 6 11.89 14.18 0.57
CA PHE A 6 12.11 12.86 -0.03
C PHE A 6 13.59 12.62 -0.37
N SER A 7 14.30 13.63 -0.85
CA SER A 7 15.75 13.55 -1.07
C SER A 7 16.47 13.23 0.24
N GLN A 8 16.22 14.01 1.29
CA GLN A 8 16.80 13.80 2.61
C GLN A 8 16.45 12.40 3.13
N TYR A 9 15.19 11.99 3.02
CA TYR A 9 14.70 10.68 3.44
C TYR A 9 15.46 9.53 2.78
N MET A 10 15.65 9.61 1.45
CA MET A 10 16.37 8.59 0.68
C MET A 10 17.88 8.60 0.97
N GLU A 11 18.43 9.71 1.46
CA GLU A 11 19.83 9.84 1.86
C GLU A 11 20.11 9.40 3.30
N THR A 12 19.12 9.51 4.20
CA THR A 12 19.31 9.29 5.64
C THR A 12 18.45 8.17 6.20
N ALA A 13 17.13 8.38 6.28
CA ALA A 13 16.21 7.48 6.96
C ALA A 13 16.10 6.12 6.25
N PHE A 14 16.00 6.10 4.92
CA PHE A 14 15.81 4.86 4.18
C PHE A 14 17.03 3.92 4.25
N PRO A 15 18.28 4.36 4.01
CA PRO A 15 19.46 3.51 4.22
C PRO A 15 19.58 3.00 5.66
N ARG A 16 19.20 3.81 6.66
CA ARG A 16 19.18 3.36 8.07
C ARG A 16 18.25 2.16 8.26
N PHE A 17 17.00 2.23 7.78
CA PHE A 17 16.07 1.10 7.87
C PHE A 17 16.59 -0.16 7.18
N LEU A 18 17.22 0.00 6.00
CA LEU A 18 17.84 -1.11 5.27
C LEU A 18 19.00 -1.74 6.04
N SER A 19 19.77 -0.94 6.79
CA SER A 19 20.91 -1.44 7.58
C SER A 19 20.51 -2.11 8.89
N GLU A 20 19.36 -1.77 9.45
CA GLU A 20 18.91 -2.28 10.76
C GLU A 20 18.09 -3.57 10.66
N ARG A 21 17.41 -3.80 9.53
CA ARG A 21 16.47 -4.92 9.36
C ARG A 21 16.55 -5.51 7.95
N PRO A 22 16.31 -6.84 7.80
CA PRO A 22 16.16 -7.45 6.48
C PRO A 22 15.05 -6.80 5.64
N TRP A 23 15.16 -6.97 4.32
CA TRP A 23 14.21 -6.39 3.38
C TRP A 23 12.76 -6.82 3.66
N ASN A 24 11.83 -5.87 3.52
CA ASN A 24 10.39 -6.12 3.69
C ASN A 24 9.56 -5.17 2.78
N TYR A 25 8.25 -5.41 2.71
CA TYR A 25 7.33 -4.72 1.80
C TYR A 25 7.32 -3.19 1.93
N LYS A 26 7.68 -2.65 3.11
CA LYS A 26 7.79 -1.20 3.33
C LYS A 26 8.92 -0.60 2.49
N ASN A 27 10.01 -1.35 2.34
CA ASN A 27 11.14 -0.96 1.50
C ASN A 27 10.72 -0.96 0.02
N ASP A 28 9.90 -1.93 -0.39
CA ASP A 28 9.36 -1.97 -1.76
C ASP A 28 8.46 -0.79 -2.06
N LEU A 29 7.69 -0.35 -1.07
CA LEU A 29 6.91 0.87 -1.20
C LEU A 29 7.82 2.07 -1.43
N CYS A 30 8.92 2.22 -0.67
CA CYS A 30 9.90 3.30 -0.87
C CYS A 30 10.53 3.26 -2.27
N VAL A 31 10.94 2.07 -2.74
CA VAL A 31 11.49 1.91 -4.11
C VAL A 31 10.45 2.28 -5.16
N THR A 32 9.19 1.85 -4.98
CA THR A 32 8.08 2.18 -5.89
C THR A 32 7.82 3.69 -5.92
N GLY A 33 7.76 4.33 -4.75
CA GLY A 33 7.58 5.79 -4.63
C GLY A 33 8.73 6.58 -5.26
N ALA A 34 9.98 6.14 -5.05
CA ALA A 34 11.15 6.74 -5.68
C ALA A 34 11.13 6.54 -7.21
N ALA A 35 10.68 5.39 -7.71
CA ALA A 35 10.54 5.14 -9.14
C ALA A 35 9.48 6.06 -9.78
N PHE A 36 8.37 6.31 -9.08
CA PHE A 36 7.38 7.26 -9.54
C PHE A 36 7.95 8.69 -9.58
N LEU A 37 8.74 9.08 -8.58
CA LEU A 37 9.43 10.38 -8.60
C LEU A 37 10.44 10.47 -9.75
N ALA A 38 11.18 9.40 -10.03
CA ALA A 38 12.11 9.34 -11.15
C ALA A 38 11.40 9.62 -12.48
N ASP A 39 10.28 8.93 -12.71
CA ASP A 39 9.49 9.03 -13.93
C ASP A 39 8.92 10.44 -14.13
N VAL A 40 8.37 11.06 -13.08
CA VAL A 40 7.68 12.37 -13.21
C VAL A 40 8.62 13.57 -13.17
N THR A 41 9.81 13.43 -12.58
CA THR A 41 10.78 14.52 -12.49
C THR A 41 11.89 14.43 -13.53
N GLY A 42 12.13 13.26 -14.12
CA GLY A 42 13.28 12.98 -14.96
C GLY A 42 14.63 13.12 -14.23
N ASN A 43 14.63 13.30 -12.90
CA ASN A 43 15.86 13.53 -12.15
C ASN A 43 16.57 12.19 -11.86
N PRO A 44 17.79 11.96 -12.37
CA PRO A 44 18.49 10.69 -12.25
C PRO A 44 18.83 10.32 -10.79
N ARG A 45 18.77 11.27 -9.85
CA ARG A 45 19.03 10.99 -8.43
C ARG A 45 18.09 9.94 -7.85
N TRP A 46 16.83 9.91 -8.28
CA TRP A 46 15.84 8.95 -7.77
C TRP A 46 16.21 7.52 -8.18
N ASN A 47 16.60 7.34 -9.44
CA ASN A 47 17.15 6.06 -9.92
C ASN A 47 18.41 5.69 -9.14
N ARG A 48 19.28 6.66 -8.83
CA ARG A 48 20.47 6.39 -8.04
C ARG A 48 20.14 5.84 -6.65
N TYR A 49 19.17 6.41 -5.94
CA TYR A 49 18.75 5.89 -4.64
C TYR A 49 18.19 4.47 -4.72
N ILE A 50 17.43 4.16 -5.77
CA ILE A 50 16.90 2.81 -6.01
C ILE A 50 18.05 1.82 -6.22
N LEU A 51 19.01 2.16 -7.08
CA LEU A 51 20.19 1.34 -7.36
C LEU A 51 21.03 1.10 -6.11
N ASP A 52 21.25 2.13 -5.29
CA ASP A 52 21.99 2.03 -4.03
C ASP A 52 21.27 1.15 -3.00
N ALA A 53 19.93 1.11 -3.03
CA ALA A 53 19.13 0.22 -2.20
C ALA A 53 19.15 -1.25 -2.68
N GLY A 54 19.32 -1.48 -3.99
CA GLY A 54 19.23 -2.82 -4.60
C GLY A 54 20.15 -3.87 -3.97
N LYS A 55 21.34 -3.48 -3.51
CA LYS A 55 22.30 -4.37 -2.81
C LYS A 55 21.78 -4.96 -1.49
N TRP A 56 20.76 -4.34 -0.89
CA TRP A 56 20.11 -4.84 0.33
C TRP A 56 18.98 -5.82 0.02
N LEU A 57 18.50 -5.84 -1.23
CA LEU A 57 17.44 -6.73 -1.69
C LEU A 57 18.01 -8.00 -2.33
N VAL A 58 19.05 -7.89 -3.17
CA VAL A 58 19.64 -9.03 -3.87
C VAL A 58 21.14 -9.07 -3.65
N ASP A 59 21.65 -10.20 -3.17
CA ASP A 59 23.09 -10.44 -2.99
C ASP A 59 23.81 -10.75 -4.32
N GLU A 60 25.13 -10.93 -4.27
CA GLU A 60 25.97 -11.19 -5.44
C GLU A 60 25.59 -12.47 -6.22
N ASP A 61 25.09 -13.49 -5.52
CA ASP A 61 24.69 -14.77 -6.10
C ASP A 61 23.23 -14.76 -6.63
N GLY A 62 22.47 -13.70 -6.34
CA GLY A 62 21.07 -13.56 -6.71
C GLY A 62 20.08 -14.03 -5.64
N GLY A 63 20.54 -14.28 -4.42
CA GLY A 63 19.70 -14.51 -3.26
C GLY A 63 18.91 -13.27 -2.90
N VAL A 64 17.58 -13.43 -2.73
CA VAL A 64 16.68 -12.34 -2.35
C VAL A 64 16.59 -12.27 -0.83
N ALA A 65 16.93 -11.12 -0.27
CA ALA A 65 16.94 -10.88 1.17
C ALA A 65 15.57 -11.19 1.79
N ASN A 66 15.58 -11.86 2.95
CA ASN A 66 14.39 -12.28 3.68
C ASN A 66 13.44 -13.22 2.89
N TRP A 67 13.83 -13.71 1.71
CA TRP A 67 13.10 -14.78 1.03
C TRP A 67 13.45 -16.11 1.70
N LYS A 68 12.44 -16.86 2.11
CA LYS A 68 12.59 -18.21 2.65
C LYS A 68 11.77 -19.14 1.79
N GLU A 69 12.39 -20.21 1.31
CA GLU A 69 11.65 -21.25 0.59
C GLU A 69 10.57 -21.84 1.51
N ASP A 70 9.45 -22.23 0.92
CA ASP A 70 8.31 -22.86 1.60
C ASP A 70 7.60 -21.99 2.66
N GLU A 71 7.88 -20.68 2.75
CA GLU A 71 7.14 -19.74 3.60
C GLU A 71 6.13 -18.93 2.76
N ASN A 72 4.84 -19.28 2.81
CA ASN A 72 3.79 -18.49 2.18
C ASN A 72 3.53 -17.20 2.97
N ASN A 73 4.01 -16.08 2.43
CA ASN A 73 3.85 -14.77 3.01
C ASN A 73 3.64 -13.73 1.91
N ILE A 74 2.41 -13.24 1.78
CA ILE A 74 2.00 -12.41 0.64
C ILE A 74 2.77 -11.08 0.61
N ASP A 75 3.24 -10.60 1.76
CA ASP A 75 4.08 -9.40 1.87
C ASP A 75 5.36 -9.53 1.04
N LYS A 76 5.90 -10.74 0.90
CA LYS A 76 7.12 -11.01 0.12
C LYS A 76 6.89 -10.94 -1.38
N VAL A 77 5.66 -11.13 -1.85
CA VAL A 77 5.31 -10.94 -3.28
C VAL A 77 5.53 -9.48 -3.68
N SER A 78 5.36 -8.53 -2.75
CA SER A 78 5.62 -7.11 -3.02
C SER A 78 7.07 -6.85 -3.46
N PHE A 79 8.02 -7.75 -3.13
CA PHE A 79 9.43 -7.61 -3.49
C PHE A 79 9.61 -7.67 -5.01
N GLY A 80 8.74 -8.42 -5.69
CA GLY A 80 8.68 -8.50 -7.14
C GLY A 80 8.55 -7.13 -7.83
N LYS A 81 7.95 -6.13 -7.16
CA LYS A 81 7.86 -4.75 -7.68
C LYS A 81 9.24 -4.09 -7.74
N SER A 82 10.01 -4.14 -6.64
CA SER A 82 11.36 -3.59 -6.59
C SER A 82 12.32 -4.36 -7.48
N LEU A 83 12.22 -5.69 -7.51
CA LEU A 83 13.00 -6.55 -8.40
C LEU A 83 12.74 -6.17 -9.86
N ARG A 84 11.48 -5.94 -10.25
CA ARG A 84 11.15 -5.47 -11.60
C ARG A 84 11.78 -4.10 -11.90
N ILE A 85 11.63 -3.13 -11.00
CA ILE A 85 12.21 -1.79 -11.17
C ILE A 85 13.74 -1.88 -11.34
N LEU A 86 14.42 -2.66 -10.50
CA LEU A 86 15.88 -2.85 -10.57
C LEU A 86 16.30 -3.58 -11.85
N ARG A 87 15.57 -4.62 -12.27
CA ARG A 87 15.77 -5.29 -13.56
C ARG A 87 15.69 -4.28 -14.70
N ASP A 88 14.66 -3.45 -14.74
CA ASP A 88 14.43 -2.51 -15.84
C ASP A 88 15.49 -1.39 -15.86
N LEU A 89 16.00 -0.96 -14.69
CA LEU A 89 17.06 0.05 -14.59
C LEU A 89 18.46 -0.48 -14.94
N THR A 90 18.72 -1.77 -14.72
CA THR A 90 20.09 -2.32 -14.78
C THR A 90 20.32 -3.32 -15.91
N GLY A 91 19.27 -4.02 -16.35
CA GLY A 91 19.38 -5.20 -17.20
C GLY A 91 20.01 -6.41 -16.48
N ASP A 92 20.23 -6.36 -15.17
CA ASP A 92 20.87 -7.46 -14.44
C ASP A 92 19.91 -8.64 -14.26
N GLY A 93 20.30 -9.79 -14.82
CA GLY A 93 19.50 -11.01 -14.81
C GLY A 93 19.20 -11.57 -13.42
N ARG A 94 19.95 -11.20 -12.37
CA ARG A 94 19.63 -11.59 -10.99
C ARG A 94 18.25 -11.07 -10.56
N TYR A 95 17.97 -9.80 -10.85
CA TYR A 95 16.66 -9.21 -10.55
C TYR A 95 15.54 -9.85 -11.37
N GLY A 96 15.81 -10.16 -12.64
CA GLY A 96 14.88 -10.89 -13.52
C GLY A 96 14.47 -12.25 -12.94
N ARG A 97 15.44 -13.06 -12.51
CA ARG A 97 15.16 -14.34 -11.83
C ARG A 97 14.36 -14.14 -10.54
N GLY A 98 14.61 -13.08 -9.80
CA GLY A 98 13.81 -12.72 -8.63
C GLY A 98 12.33 -12.42 -8.97
N VAL A 99 12.08 -11.70 -10.08
CA VAL A 99 10.71 -11.46 -10.58
C VAL A 99 10.02 -12.77 -10.96
N GLU A 100 10.69 -13.62 -11.74
CA GLU A 100 10.17 -14.94 -12.14
C GLU A 100 9.83 -15.80 -10.92
N LYS A 101 10.72 -15.82 -9.93
CA LYS A 101 10.50 -16.55 -8.66
C LYS A 101 9.28 -16.02 -7.90
N ALA A 102 9.16 -14.71 -7.74
CA ALA A 102 8.01 -14.09 -7.06
C ALA A 102 6.69 -14.33 -7.82
N TYR A 103 6.74 -14.42 -9.16
CA TYR A 103 5.57 -14.72 -9.97
C TYR A 103 5.16 -16.20 -9.88
N ALA A 104 6.10 -17.12 -10.05
CA ALA A 104 5.85 -18.56 -9.91
C ALA A 104 5.31 -18.92 -8.52
N PHE A 105 5.72 -18.18 -7.49
CA PHE A 105 5.22 -18.35 -6.13
C PHE A 105 3.68 -18.20 -6.01
N LEU A 106 3.06 -17.35 -6.84
CA LEU A 106 1.61 -17.14 -6.84
C LEU A 106 0.81 -18.34 -7.39
N GLU A 107 1.43 -19.20 -8.21
CA GLU A 107 0.75 -20.33 -8.84
C GLU A 107 0.29 -21.37 -7.83
N HIS A 108 1.09 -21.61 -6.79
CA HIS A 108 0.82 -22.60 -5.74
C HIS A 108 0.47 -21.97 -4.40
N TYR A 109 0.29 -20.65 -4.35
CA TYR A 109 0.02 -19.93 -3.11
C TYR A 109 -1.33 -20.34 -2.51
N PRO A 110 -1.41 -20.63 -1.20
CA PRO A 110 -2.64 -21.12 -0.55
C PRO A 110 -3.78 -20.11 -0.60
N ARG A 111 -5.00 -20.63 -0.77
CA ARG A 111 -6.21 -19.82 -0.96
C ARG A 111 -7.32 -20.17 0.01
N THR A 112 -8.15 -19.19 0.34
CA THR A 112 -9.39 -19.39 1.09
C THR A 112 -10.44 -20.08 0.21
N ALA A 113 -11.56 -20.48 0.81
CA ALA A 113 -12.71 -20.98 0.06
C ALA A 113 -13.35 -19.94 -0.89
N THR A 114 -13.02 -18.64 -0.72
CA THR A 114 -13.44 -17.56 -1.63
C THR A 114 -12.44 -17.29 -2.75
N GLY A 115 -11.38 -18.10 -2.87
CA GLY A 115 -10.35 -17.96 -3.91
C GLY A 115 -9.28 -16.91 -3.62
N ASN A 116 -9.43 -16.10 -2.56
CA ASN A 116 -8.41 -15.13 -2.13
C ASN A 116 -7.16 -15.83 -1.62
N PHE A 117 -5.98 -15.27 -1.91
CA PHE A 117 -4.75 -15.69 -1.26
C PHE A 117 -4.85 -15.53 0.26
N TRP A 118 -4.32 -16.52 1.00
CA TRP A 118 -4.12 -16.36 2.44
C TRP A 118 -3.16 -15.19 2.69
N HIS A 119 -3.35 -14.46 3.78
CA HIS A 119 -2.40 -13.41 4.11
C HIS A 119 -1.01 -14.02 4.33
N LYS A 120 -0.89 -15.07 5.16
CA LYS A 120 0.35 -15.84 5.42
C LYS A 120 0.01 -17.26 5.87
N ASP A 121 0.97 -18.20 5.84
CA ASP A 121 0.81 -19.55 6.41
C ASP A 121 0.37 -19.53 7.88
N ILE A 122 0.94 -18.60 8.65
CA ILE A 122 0.60 -18.37 10.06
C ILE A 122 -0.78 -17.73 10.28
N TYR A 123 -1.44 -17.30 9.19
CA TYR A 123 -2.77 -16.70 9.17
C TYR A 123 -3.67 -17.45 8.17
N PRO A 124 -3.91 -18.76 8.40
CA PRO A 124 -4.62 -19.60 7.45
C PRO A 124 -6.07 -19.14 7.29
N ASN A 125 -6.57 -19.16 6.06
CA ASN A 125 -7.92 -18.72 5.68
C ASN A 125 -8.23 -17.22 5.92
N GLN A 126 -7.21 -16.40 6.20
CA GLN A 126 -7.40 -14.98 6.46
C GLN A 126 -7.12 -14.14 5.22
N VAL A 127 -8.04 -13.22 4.91
CA VAL A 127 -7.91 -12.21 3.87
C VAL A 127 -7.80 -10.85 4.55
N TRP A 128 -6.69 -10.14 4.34
CA TRP A 128 -6.49 -8.79 4.85
C TRP A 128 -6.35 -7.84 3.66
N LEU A 129 -6.89 -6.63 3.78
CA LEU A 129 -6.84 -5.61 2.72
C LEU A 129 -5.42 -5.34 2.22
N ASP A 130 -4.45 -5.36 3.13
CA ASP A 130 -3.01 -5.20 2.88
C ASP A 130 -2.52 -6.14 1.77
N GLY A 131 -2.92 -7.42 1.84
CA GLY A 131 -2.45 -8.47 0.93
C GLY A 131 -2.80 -8.21 -0.53
N LEU A 132 -3.91 -7.49 -0.80
CA LEU A 132 -4.32 -7.12 -2.14
C LEU A 132 -3.29 -6.17 -2.75
N TYR A 133 -2.79 -5.18 -1.99
CA TYR A 133 -1.72 -4.32 -2.49
C TYR A 133 -0.39 -5.05 -2.64
N MET A 134 -0.07 -5.97 -1.73
CA MET A 134 1.21 -6.69 -1.79
C MET A 134 1.33 -7.50 -3.08
N ALA A 135 0.26 -8.19 -3.50
CA ALA A 135 0.28 -9.09 -4.65
C ALA A 135 -0.33 -8.54 -5.94
N MET A 136 -1.52 -7.92 -5.90
CA MET A 136 -2.31 -7.71 -7.12
C MET A 136 -1.65 -6.78 -8.16
N PRO A 137 -1.05 -5.63 -7.80
CA PRO A 137 -0.34 -4.80 -8.78
C PRO A 137 0.87 -5.52 -9.40
N PHE A 138 1.57 -6.34 -8.62
CA PHE A 138 2.69 -7.12 -9.13
C PHE A 138 2.20 -8.21 -10.10
N TYR A 139 1.15 -8.94 -9.70
CA TYR A 139 0.53 -9.99 -10.50
C TYR A 139 -0.02 -9.45 -11.82
N ALA A 140 -0.82 -8.37 -11.78
CA ALA A 140 -1.36 -7.70 -12.95
C ALA A 140 -0.27 -7.29 -13.96
N LYS A 141 0.85 -6.76 -13.45
CA LYS A 141 1.96 -6.36 -14.31
C LYS A 141 2.66 -7.57 -14.94
N CYS A 142 2.76 -8.71 -14.24
CA CYS A 142 3.27 -9.96 -14.84
C CYS A 142 2.36 -10.45 -15.96
N LEU A 143 1.03 -10.47 -15.75
CA LEU A 143 0.08 -10.90 -16.79
C LEU A 143 0.22 -10.07 -18.07
N ALA A 144 0.28 -8.74 -17.93
CA ALA A 144 0.47 -7.84 -19.07
C ALA A 144 1.82 -8.06 -19.78
N GLU A 145 2.92 -8.21 -19.02
CA GLU A 145 4.26 -8.44 -19.59
C GLU A 145 4.37 -9.79 -20.31
N ASN A 146 3.73 -10.82 -19.78
CA ASN A 146 3.79 -12.18 -20.31
C ASN A 146 2.74 -12.45 -21.41
N GLY A 147 1.79 -11.53 -21.63
CA GLY A 147 0.68 -11.72 -22.57
C GLY A 147 -0.31 -12.81 -22.11
N GLU A 148 -0.50 -12.96 -20.79
CA GLU A 148 -1.38 -13.96 -20.20
C GLU A 148 -2.81 -13.43 -19.98
N ASP A 149 -3.82 -14.28 -20.21
CA ASP A 149 -5.24 -13.95 -20.08
C ASP A 149 -5.87 -14.55 -18.81
N ARG A 150 -5.23 -14.29 -17.66
CA ARG A 150 -5.69 -14.76 -16.33
C ARG A 150 -6.23 -13.64 -15.46
N TRP A 151 -6.75 -12.59 -16.07
CA TRP A 151 -7.22 -11.40 -15.37
C TRP A 151 -8.39 -11.67 -14.41
N ASP A 152 -9.21 -12.67 -14.72
CA ASP A 152 -10.36 -13.06 -13.89
C ASP A 152 -9.96 -13.41 -12.45
N ASP A 153 -8.81 -14.06 -12.24
CA ASP A 153 -8.31 -14.38 -10.89
C ASP A 153 -8.11 -13.11 -10.06
N ILE A 154 -7.51 -12.07 -10.64
CA ILE A 154 -7.29 -10.80 -9.96
C ILE A 154 -8.63 -10.12 -9.64
N MET A 155 -9.56 -10.08 -10.61
CA MET A 155 -10.85 -9.43 -10.43
C MET A 155 -11.71 -10.15 -9.37
N ASP A 156 -11.74 -11.47 -9.40
CA ASP A 156 -12.48 -12.29 -8.44
C ASP A 156 -11.95 -12.12 -7.01
N GLN A 157 -10.64 -11.91 -6.85
CA GLN A 157 -10.07 -11.61 -5.54
C GLN A 157 -10.49 -10.24 -5.01
N PHE A 158 -10.56 -9.20 -5.86
CA PHE A 158 -11.10 -7.90 -5.46
C PHE A 158 -12.59 -7.99 -5.09
N GLN A 159 -13.41 -8.65 -5.92
CA GLN A 159 -14.84 -8.83 -5.64
C GLN A 159 -15.09 -9.62 -4.36
N SER A 160 -14.38 -10.72 -4.17
CA SER A 160 -14.49 -11.53 -2.95
C SER A 160 -14.07 -10.74 -1.72
N THR A 161 -13.00 -9.95 -1.82
CA THR A 161 -12.57 -9.04 -0.74
C THR A 161 -13.66 -8.03 -0.41
N HIS A 162 -14.31 -7.46 -1.43
CA HIS A 162 -15.44 -6.54 -1.23
C HIS A 162 -16.59 -7.22 -0.49
N CYS A 163 -17.04 -8.39 -0.92
CA CYS A 163 -18.09 -9.15 -0.24
C CYS A 163 -17.71 -9.50 1.21
N LEU A 164 -16.45 -9.84 1.46
CA LEU A 164 -15.96 -10.22 2.78
C LEU A 164 -15.85 -9.04 3.74
N LEU A 165 -15.43 -7.86 3.28
CA LEU A 165 -14.95 -6.79 4.16
C LEU A 165 -15.74 -5.48 4.09
N TRP A 166 -16.61 -5.31 3.10
CA TRP A 166 -17.46 -4.13 3.01
C TRP A 166 -18.47 -4.07 4.16
N ASN A 167 -18.50 -2.94 4.85
CA ASN A 167 -19.49 -2.64 5.87
C ASN A 167 -20.50 -1.64 5.34
N GLU A 168 -21.69 -2.12 4.95
CA GLU A 168 -22.76 -1.28 4.40
C GLU A 168 -23.24 -0.19 5.38
N LYS A 169 -23.08 -0.38 6.69
CA LYS A 169 -23.54 0.60 7.69
C LYS A 169 -22.65 1.84 7.73
N THR A 170 -21.34 1.65 7.58
CA THR A 170 -20.36 2.73 7.64
C THR A 170 -19.94 3.20 6.24
N GLY A 171 -20.13 2.36 5.23
CA GLY A 171 -19.59 2.61 3.89
C GLY A 171 -18.06 2.48 3.85
N LEU A 172 -17.46 1.67 4.73
CA LEU A 172 -16.01 1.51 4.85
C LEU A 172 -15.62 0.02 4.79
N TYR A 173 -14.34 -0.26 4.53
CA TYR A 173 -13.80 -1.62 4.57
C TYR A 173 -13.17 -1.96 5.93
N LEU A 174 -13.54 -3.11 6.49
CA LEU A 174 -12.88 -3.66 7.68
C LEU A 174 -11.51 -4.25 7.32
N HIS A 175 -10.57 -4.24 8.25
CA HIS A 175 -9.17 -4.63 7.99
C HIS A 175 -9.02 -6.05 7.43
N GLY A 176 -9.64 -7.05 8.07
CA GLY A 176 -9.46 -8.44 7.68
C GLY A 176 -10.63 -9.35 8.00
N CYS A 177 -10.65 -10.52 7.38
CA CYS A 177 -11.65 -11.56 7.58
C CYS A 177 -10.97 -12.92 7.66
N ASP A 178 -11.25 -13.68 8.71
CA ASP A 178 -10.97 -15.11 8.75
C ASP A 178 -12.19 -15.85 8.17
N VAL A 179 -12.05 -16.35 6.94
CA VAL A 179 -13.12 -17.09 6.25
C VAL A 179 -13.50 -18.37 6.99
N SER A 180 -12.59 -18.92 7.81
CA SER A 180 -12.86 -20.07 8.68
C SER A 180 -13.46 -19.71 10.04
N ARG A 181 -13.43 -18.42 10.41
CA ARG A 181 -13.97 -17.85 11.67
C ARG A 181 -13.36 -18.46 12.94
N LYS A 182 -12.09 -18.88 12.87
CA LYS A 182 -11.37 -19.54 13.96
C LYS A 182 -10.47 -18.59 14.75
N ALA A 183 -10.05 -17.48 14.15
CA ALA A 183 -9.22 -16.50 14.81
C ALA A 183 -9.98 -15.80 15.95
N ASP A 184 -9.30 -15.54 17.07
CA ASP A 184 -9.93 -14.98 18.29
C ASP A 184 -10.55 -13.58 18.09
N TRP A 185 -10.06 -12.82 17.10
CA TRP A 185 -10.57 -11.50 16.74
C TRP A 185 -11.74 -11.55 15.74
N ALA A 186 -11.99 -12.70 15.13
CA ALA A 186 -12.95 -12.83 14.05
C ALA A 186 -14.37 -12.91 14.63
N ASP A 187 -15.27 -12.11 14.07
CA ASP A 187 -16.69 -12.22 14.37
C ASP A 187 -17.21 -13.64 14.07
N PRO A 188 -17.91 -14.31 15.00
CA PRO A 188 -18.26 -15.73 14.86
C PRO A 188 -19.26 -16.01 13.72
N VAL A 189 -19.97 -14.99 13.22
CA VAL A 189 -20.97 -15.12 12.15
C VAL A 189 -20.39 -14.74 10.79
N THR A 190 -19.58 -13.69 10.74
CA THR A 190 -19.10 -13.08 9.50
C THR A 190 -17.62 -13.32 9.23
N GLY A 191 -16.83 -13.63 10.26
CA GLY A 191 -15.38 -13.78 10.20
C GLY A 191 -14.61 -12.46 10.22
N ARG A 192 -15.29 -11.31 10.21
CA ARG A 192 -14.71 -9.98 10.04
C ARG A 192 -14.02 -9.48 11.32
N SER A 193 -12.95 -8.70 11.16
CA SER A 193 -12.34 -7.92 12.24
C SER A 193 -13.25 -6.76 12.65
N PRO A 194 -13.20 -6.28 13.91
CA PRO A 194 -14.19 -5.32 14.38
C PRO A 194 -13.92 -3.85 13.99
N GLY A 195 -12.69 -3.47 13.63
CA GLY A 195 -12.32 -2.07 13.36
C GLY A 195 -11.99 -1.75 11.89
N VAL A 196 -12.26 -0.48 11.52
CA VAL A 196 -11.82 0.13 10.26
C VAL A 196 -10.47 0.82 10.47
N TRP A 197 -9.40 0.15 10.05
CA TRP A 197 -8.06 0.70 10.12
C TRP A 197 -7.69 1.42 8.82
N LEU A 198 -7.39 2.71 8.91
CA LEU A 198 -7.21 3.58 7.75
C LEU A 198 -6.16 3.07 6.74
N ARG A 199 -4.99 2.62 7.21
CA ARG A 199 -3.94 2.17 6.28
C ARG A 199 -4.33 0.88 5.55
N ALA A 200 -5.07 -0.03 6.18
CA ALA A 200 -5.58 -1.23 5.52
C ALA A 200 -6.48 -0.85 4.34
N GLU A 201 -7.44 0.06 4.55
CA GLU A 201 -8.30 0.55 3.49
C GLU A 201 -7.51 1.33 2.42
N GLY A 202 -6.53 2.14 2.85
CA GLY A 202 -5.59 2.81 1.95
C GLY A 202 -4.88 1.85 0.99
N TRP A 203 -4.38 0.72 1.49
CA TRP A 203 -3.75 -0.31 0.64
C TRP A 203 -4.69 -0.83 -0.43
N PHE A 204 -5.92 -1.17 -0.05
CA PHE A 204 -6.92 -1.68 -0.96
C PHE A 204 -7.24 -0.67 -2.09
N LEU A 205 -7.39 0.61 -1.74
CA LEU A 205 -7.68 1.67 -2.70
C LEU A 205 -6.52 1.91 -3.66
N MET A 206 -5.27 1.87 -3.18
CA MET A 206 -4.11 1.93 -4.08
C MET A 206 -4.07 0.72 -5.01
N ALA A 207 -4.38 -0.47 -4.52
CA ALA A 207 -4.38 -1.69 -5.32
C ALA A 207 -5.41 -1.62 -6.45
N LEU A 208 -6.63 -1.14 -6.16
CA LEU A 208 -7.69 -0.93 -7.15
C LEU A 208 -7.24 0.03 -8.27
N ALA A 209 -6.70 1.20 -7.90
CA ALA A 209 -6.26 2.20 -8.87
C ALA A 209 -5.05 1.75 -9.69
N ASP A 210 -4.11 1.02 -9.07
CA ASP A 210 -2.93 0.48 -9.73
C ASP A 210 -3.29 -0.62 -10.74
N VAL A 211 -4.12 -1.57 -10.32
CA VAL A 211 -4.53 -2.71 -11.16
C VAL A 211 -5.41 -2.25 -12.31
N TYR A 212 -6.35 -1.32 -12.11
CA TYR A 212 -7.14 -0.77 -13.20
C TYR A 212 -6.25 -0.18 -14.30
N GLY A 213 -5.25 0.63 -13.92
CA GLY A 213 -4.31 1.21 -14.87
C GLY A 213 -3.49 0.18 -15.67
N LEU A 214 -3.35 -1.04 -15.16
CA LEU A 214 -2.66 -2.15 -15.83
C LEU A 214 -3.60 -3.05 -16.63
N ALA A 215 -4.86 -3.18 -16.22
CA ALA A 215 -5.80 -4.17 -16.74
C ALA A 215 -6.78 -3.61 -17.78
N LYS A 216 -7.06 -2.30 -17.78
CA LYS A 216 -8.13 -1.69 -18.60
C LYS A 216 -8.05 -1.95 -20.10
N ASP A 217 -6.84 -2.13 -20.63
CA ASP A 217 -6.60 -2.37 -22.06
C ASP A 217 -6.56 -3.88 -22.39
N TYR A 218 -6.68 -4.76 -21.39
CA TYR A 218 -6.59 -6.21 -21.52
C TYR A 218 -7.91 -6.94 -21.18
N THR A 219 -8.70 -6.43 -20.23
CA THR A 219 -9.98 -7.04 -19.87
C THR A 219 -11.07 -5.99 -19.59
N PRO A 220 -12.30 -6.18 -20.09
CA PRO A 220 -13.42 -5.29 -19.77
C PRO A 220 -13.82 -5.34 -18.29
N ARG A 221 -13.48 -6.41 -17.57
CA ARG A 221 -13.75 -6.54 -16.13
C ARG A 221 -12.97 -5.53 -15.28
N ALA A 222 -11.97 -4.86 -15.83
CA ALA A 222 -11.29 -3.77 -15.13
C ALA A 222 -12.28 -2.68 -14.65
N GLU A 223 -13.40 -2.47 -15.36
CA GLU A 223 -14.46 -1.54 -14.95
C GLU A 223 -15.10 -1.89 -13.60
N GLU A 224 -15.06 -3.15 -13.18
CA GLU A 224 -15.54 -3.56 -11.86
C GLU A 224 -14.75 -2.87 -10.73
N LEU A 225 -13.46 -2.60 -10.96
CA LEU A 225 -12.59 -1.93 -9.99
C LEU A 225 -12.95 -0.45 -9.80
N VAL A 226 -13.54 0.18 -10.82
CA VAL A 226 -13.96 1.58 -10.77
C VAL A 226 -15.05 1.76 -9.70
N LEU A 227 -16.03 0.87 -9.69
CA LEU A 227 -17.11 0.90 -8.69
C LEU A 227 -16.58 0.67 -7.27
N LEU A 228 -15.70 -0.32 -7.09
CA LEU A 228 -15.12 -0.61 -5.78
C LEU A 228 -14.28 0.57 -5.24
N LEU A 229 -13.49 1.20 -6.12
CA LEU A 229 -12.67 2.36 -5.77
C LEU A 229 -13.56 3.54 -5.38
N LYS A 230 -14.59 3.82 -6.19
CA LYS A 230 -15.54 4.91 -5.91
C LYS A 230 -16.24 4.69 -4.57
N ASN A 231 -16.72 3.48 -4.29
CA ASN A 231 -17.40 3.16 -3.03
C ASN A 231 -16.51 3.41 -1.81
N GLY A 232 -15.27 2.92 -1.82
CA GLY A 232 -14.35 3.13 -0.70
C GLY A 232 -13.93 4.59 -0.52
N LEU A 233 -13.71 5.32 -1.62
CA LEU A 233 -13.36 6.75 -1.55
C LEU A 233 -14.52 7.63 -1.10
N ASP A 234 -15.74 7.39 -1.59
CA ASP A 234 -16.94 8.08 -1.13
C ASP A 234 -17.23 7.81 0.34
N GLY A 235 -16.98 6.57 0.78
CA GLY A 235 -17.01 6.17 2.18
C GLY A 235 -16.06 7.01 3.01
N LEU A 236 -14.75 6.93 2.72
CA LEU A 236 -13.73 7.68 3.46
C LEU A 236 -13.99 9.17 3.50
N LEU A 237 -14.37 9.80 2.37
CA LEU A 237 -14.60 11.25 2.29
C LEU A 237 -15.70 11.76 3.24
N GLN A 238 -16.61 10.91 3.70
CA GLN A 238 -17.60 11.27 4.74
C GLN A 238 -16.96 11.45 6.12
N TYR A 239 -15.82 10.80 6.35
CA TYR A 239 -15.07 10.79 7.61
C TYR A 239 -13.80 11.67 7.55
N GLN A 240 -13.65 12.51 6.52
CA GLN A 240 -12.52 13.43 6.45
C GLN A 240 -12.57 14.42 7.64
N ASP A 241 -11.50 14.45 8.43
CA ASP A 241 -11.39 15.35 9.55
C ASP A 241 -11.32 16.81 9.07
N ARG A 242 -12.19 17.66 9.60
CA ARG A 242 -12.36 19.04 9.11
C ARG A 242 -11.21 19.96 9.49
N GLU A 243 -10.49 19.66 10.56
CA GLU A 243 -9.40 20.52 11.05
C GLU A 243 -8.09 20.22 10.33
N SER A 244 -7.74 18.94 10.21
CA SER A 244 -6.51 18.50 9.57
C SER A 244 -6.65 18.33 8.05
N HIS A 245 -7.87 18.08 7.55
CA HIS A 245 -8.18 17.59 6.20
C HIS A 245 -7.62 16.19 5.89
N MET A 246 -7.19 15.46 6.92
CA MET A 246 -6.72 14.08 6.84
C MET A 246 -7.83 13.11 7.30
N PHE A 247 -7.50 11.83 7.44
CA PHE A 247 -8.36 10.82 8.05
C PHE A 247 -7.72 10.28 9.33
N LEU A 248 -8.55 9.81 10.26
CA LEU A 248 -8.10 9.29 11.55
C LEU A 248 -7.61 7.83 11.44
N GLN A 249 -6.70 7.42 12.32
CA GLN A 249 -6.16 6.05 12.40
C GLN A 249 -7.26 4.98 12.42
N VAL A 250 -8.29 5.21 13.24
CA VAL A 250 -9.56 4.46 13.17
C VAL A 250 -10.61 5.38 12.60
N VAL A 251 -11.07 5.09 11.38
CA VAL A 251 -11.77 6.06 10.53
C VAL A 251 -13.11 6.50 11.12
N ASP A 252 -13.90 5.55 11.61
CA ASP A 252 -15.27 5.73 12.08
C ASP A 252 -15.39 6.04 13.58
N HIS A 253 -14.26 6.27 14.27
CA HIS A 253 -14.21 6.45 15.72
C HIS A 253 -13.59 7.80 16.12
N ALA A 254 -14.13 8.92 15.60
CA ALA A 254 -13.59 10.26 15.85
C ALA A 254 -13.60 10.66 17.33
N ASP A 255 -14.59 10.21 18.09
CA ASP A 255 -14.74 10.55 19.51
C ASP A 255 -13.91 9.65 20.45
N LEU A 256 -13.20 8.65 19.92
CA LEU A 256 -12.42 7.72 20.73
C LEU A 256 -11.13 8.41 21.23
N PRO A 257 -10.91 8.54 22.55
CA PRO A 257 -9.76 9.25 23.08
C PRO A 257 -8.43 8.67 22.59
N GLY A 258 -7.54 9.56 22.15
CA GLY A 258 -6.23 9.18 21.62
C GLY A 258 -6.22 8.84 20.13
N ASN A 259 -7.38 8.77 19.46
CA ASN A 259 -7.41 8.69 18.01
C ASN A 259 -6.75 9.94 17.39
N TYR A 260 -6.18 9.80 16.20
CA TYR A 260 -5.33 10.83 15.63
C TYR A 260 -5.37 10.81 14.10
N PRO A 261 -5.22 11.99 13.44
CA PRO A 261 -5.05 12.05 11.99
C PRO A 261 -3.79 11.29 11.56
N GLU A 262 -3.94 10.20 10.81
CA GLU A 262 -2.85 9.28 10.49
C GLU A 262 -2.32 9.51 9.06
N THR A 263 -1.01 9.62 8.95
CA THR A 263 -0.33 10.13 7.75
C THR A 263 -0.31 9.13 6.60
N SER A 264 0.00 7.86 6.85
CA SER A 264 0.23 6.90 5.76
C SER A 264 -1.05 6.56 5.02
N GLY A 265 -2.11 6.20 5.73
CA GLY A 265 -3.41 5.91 5.14
C GLY A 265 -4.02 7.15 4.47
N SER A 266 -3.86 8.34 5.06
CA SER A 266 -4.27 9.59 4.39
C SER A 266 -3.52 9.82 3.07
N ALA A 267 -2.21 9.56 3.04
CA ALA A 267 -1.41 9.68 1.82
C ALA A 267 -1.81 8.63 0.76
N MET A 268 -2.12 7.40 1.17
CA MET A 268 -2.62 6.34 0.29
C MET A 268 -3.98 6.71 -0.33
N THR A 269 -4.90 7.26 0.48
CA THR A 269 -6.19 7.77 0.01
C THR A 269 -6.01 8.94 -0.95
N SER A 270 -5.13 9.88 -0.63
CA SER A 270 -4.77 11.01 -1.51
C SER A 270 -4.23 10.53 -2.86
N TYR A 271 -3.33 9.55 -2.85
CA TYR A 271 -2.82 8.91 -4.06
C TYR A 271 -3.94 8.25 -4.88
N ALA A 272 -4.80 7.45 -4.25
CA ALA A 272 -5.89 6.76 -4.92
C ALA A 272 -6.92 7.73 -5.53
N LEU A 273 -7.24 8.83 -4.82
CA LEU A 273 -8.08 9.92 -5.30
C LEU A 273 -7.52 10.55 -6.58
N MET A 274 -6.25 10.98 -6.53
CA MET A 274 -5.61 11.65 -7.66
C MET A 274 -5.38 10.71 -8.84
N LYS A 275 -4.91 9.48 -8.58
CA LYS A 275 -4.69 8.48 -9.62
C LYS A 275 -5.99 8.03 -10.27
N GLY A 276 -7.04 7.79 -9.49
CA GLY A 276 -8.37 7.43 -10.00
C GLY A 276 -8.94 8.51 -10.92
N ALA A 277 -8.84 9.79 -10.52
CA ALA A 277 -9.22 10.90 -11.38
C ALA A 277 -8.38 10.97 -12.66
N ARG A 278 -7.04 10.86 -12.56
CA ARG A 278 -6.14 10.91 -13.72
C ARG A 278 -6.40 9.77 -14.72
N LEU A 279 -6.74 8.58 -14.23
CA LEU A 279 -7.03 7.42 -15.05
C LEU A 279 -8.46 7.41 -15.62
N GLY A 280 -9.30 8.40 -15.27
CA GLY A 280 -10.69 8.49 -15.70
C GLY A 280 -11.64 7.55 -14.94
N MET A 281 -11.18 6.92 -13.85
CA MET A 281 -12.04 6.10 -12.97
C MET A 281 -13.01 6.99 -12.18
N LEU A 282 -12.60 8.22 -11.89
CA LEU A 282 -13.34 9.16 -11.06
C LEU A 282 -13.41 10.53 -11.73
N GLY A 283 -14.41 11.34 -11.37
CA GLY A 283 -14.51 12.72 -11.84
C GLY A 283 -13.40 13.63 -11.29
N ASP A 284 -13.17 14.76 -11.94
CA ASP A 284 -12.10 15.70 -11.59
C ASP A 284 -12.19 16.25 -10.15
N SER A 285 -13.38 16.34 -9.57
CA SER A 285 -13.53 16.79 -8.17
C SER A 285 -12.80 15.89 -7.16
N TYR A 286 -12.59 14.61 -7.48
CA TYR A 286 -11.82 13.70 -6.63
C TYR A 286 -10.33 14.07 -6.61
N TRP A 287 -9.81 14.66 -7.68
CA TRP A 287 -8.46 15.19 -7.72
C TRP A 287 -8.27 16.29 -6.67
N ASP A 288 -9.18 17.26 -6.64
CA ASP A 288 -9.12 18.38 -5.71
C ASP A 288 -9.19 17.90 -4.26
N LYS A 289 -10.00 16.87 -3.99
CA LYS A 289 -10.02 16.18 -2.69
C LYS A 289 -8.71 15.48 -2.36
N GLY A 290 -8.09 14.81 -3.33
CA GLY A 290 -6.76 14.23 -3.14
C GLY A 290 -5.70 15.28 -2.80
N ILE A 291 -5.74 16.45 -3.45
CA ILE A 291 -4.86 17.58 -3.15
C ILE A 291 -5.13 18.13 -1.74
N GLU A 292 -6.40 18.31 -1.36
CA GLU A 292 -6.79 18.77 -0.02
C GLU A 292 -6.19 17.89 1.09
N VAL A 293 -6.29 16.56 0.93
CA VAL A 293 -5.70 15.60 1.88
C VAL A 293 -4.17 15.72 1.93
N LEU A 294 -3.49 15.77 0.77
CA LEU A 294 -2.04 15.90 0.70
C LEU A 294 -1.54 17.21 1.35
N GLU A 295 -2.26 18.30 1.14
CA GLU A 295 -1.96 19.60 1.76
C GLU A 295 -2.24 19.58 3.27
N GLY A 296 -3.25 18.84 3.72
CA GLY A 296 -3.50 18.54 5.12
C GLY A 296 -2.30 17.88 5.79
N ILE A 297 -1.76 16.82 5.18
CA ILE A 297 -0.54 16.14 5.64
C ILE A 297 0.63 17.11 5.66
N ARG A 298 0.84 17.84 4.56
CA ARG A 298 1.96 18.78 4.41
C ARG A 298 1.96 19.85 5.51
N ARG A 299 0.79 20.40 5.84
CA ARG A 299 0.64 21.46 6.85
C ARG A 299 0.80 20.94 8.28
N THR A 300 0.22 19.78 8.57
CA THR A 300 0.09 19.30 9.95
C THR A 300 1.20 18.33 10.36
N ARG A 301 1.78 17.57 9.43
CA ARG A 301 2.69 16.44 9.71
C ARG A 301 4.10 16.58 9.17
N LEU A 302 4.32 17.33 8.08
CA LEU A 302 5.68 17.60 7.58
C LEU A 302 6.26 18.83 8.27
N LYS A 303 7.29 18.64 9.10
CA LYS A 303 7.92 19.69 9.91
C LYS A 303 9.38 19.85 9.54
N LYS A 304 9.87 21.09 9.61
CA LYS A 304 11.30 21.40 9.52
C LYS A 304 11.82 21.63 10.94
N GLU A 305 12.72 20.78 11.37
CA GLU A 305 13.38 20.80 12.67
C GLU A 305 14.86 21.16 12.50
N GLU A 306 15.66 21.11 13.56
CA GLU A 306 17.07 21.54 13.54
C GLU A 306 17.95 20.70 12.61
N ASP A 307 17.67 19.39 12.52
CA ASP A 307 18.41 18.40 11.75
C ASP A 307 17.80 18.09 10.37
N GLY A 308 16.64 18.67 10.06
CA GLY A 308 16.06 18.59 8.71
C GLY A 308 14.54 18.48 8.68
N TRP A 309 14.02 17.90 7.61
CA TRP A 309 12.60 17.63 7.43
C TRP A 309 12.19 16.29 8.07
N HIS A 310 11.08 16.28 8.81
CA HIS A 310 10.52 15.10 9.46
C HIS A 310 9.02 14.98 9.16
N LEU A 311 8.59 13.75 8.84
CA LEU A 311 7.18 13.43 8.63
C LEU A 311 6.64 12.64 9.83
N HIS A 312 5.67 13.24 10.52
CA HIS A 312 5.10 12.71 11.76
C HIS A 312 3.76 12.00 11.57
N GLY A 313 3.24 11.38 12.62
CA GLY A 313 1.87 10.85 12.67
C GLY A 313 1.66 9.57 11.86
N ILE A 314 2.70 8.75 11.69
CA ILE A 314 2.61 7.51 10.91
C ILE A 314 2.47 6.34 11.87
N CYS A 315 1.42 5.53 11.75
CA CYS A 315 1.32 4.28 12.52
C CYS A 315 2.48 3.35 12.15
N ALA A 316 3.23 2.83 13.12
CA ALA A 316 4.43 2.01 12.91
C ALA A 316 4.14 0.74 12.10
N SER A 317 3.16 -0.02 12.57
CA SER A 317 2.60 -1.25 11.99
C SER A 317 1.34 -1.60 12.77
N ALA A 318 0.40 -2.31 12.16
CA ALA A 318 -0.68 -2.98 12.88
C ALA A 318 -0.94 -4.35 12.23
N GLY A 319 -1.66 -5.23 12.90
CA GLY A 319 -2.01 -6.57 12.41
C GLY A 319 -3.13 -7.19 13.25
N LEU A 320 -3.49 -8.43 12.93
CA LEU A 320 -4.53 -9.17 13.66
C LEU A 320 -3.99 -10.50 14.21
N GLY A 321 -4.46 -10.89 15.39
CA GLY A 321 -4.19 -12.18 16.01
C GLY A 321 -2.81 -12.32 16.67
N ALA A 322 -2.43 -13.54 17.02
CA ALA A 322 -1.27 -13.85 17.86
C ALA A 322 0.04 -14.14 17.11
N GLY A 323 0.11 -13.91 15.79
CA GLY A 323 1.31 -14.14 14.98
C GLY A 323 2.57 -13.38 15.45
N PRO A 324 3.70 -13.46 14.73
CA PRO A 324 4.93 -12.80 15.15
C PRO A 324 4.69 -11.29 15.24
N ASP A 325 5.03 -10.74 16.40
CA ASP A 325 4.99 -9.32 16.69
C ASP A 325 6.36 -8.94 17.24
N PRO A 326 7.05 -7.92 16.69
CA PRO A 326 8.35 -7.51 17.20
C PRO A 326 8.30 -7.01 18.64
N HIS A 327 7.11 -6.69 19.16
CA HIS A 327 6.86 -6.28 20.54
C HIS A 327 6.10 -7.35 21.35
N ASN A 328 5.90 -8.55 20.81
CA ASN A 328 5.17 -9.68 21.41
C ASN A 328 3.78 -9.28 21.94
N ARG A 329 3.10 -8.35 21.26
CA ARG A 329 1.72 -7.93 21.56
C ARG A 329 0.79 -9.15 21.64
N LYS A 330 -0.09 -9.17 22.65
CA LYS A 330 -1.10 -10.24 22.85
C LYS A 330 -2.53 -9.78 22.62
N ASP A 331 -2.71 -8.49 22.35
CA ASP A 331 -3.96 -7.76 22.29
C ASP A 331 -4.22 -7.18 20.89
N ARG A 332 -3.68 -7.82 19.84
CA ARG A 332 -4.00 -7.51 18.43
C ARG A 332 -5.37 -8.08 18.04
N ASN A 333 -6.38 -7.68 18.78
CA ASN A 333 -7.77 -8.14 18.68
C ASN A 333 -8.57 -7.38 17.60
N GLY A 334 -7.94 -6.41 16.93
CA GLY A 334 -8.57 -5.63 15.87
C GLY A 334 -9.58 -4.59 16.35
N THR A 335 -9.68 -4.32 17.65
CA THR A 335 -10.58 -3.27 18.15
C THR A 335 -10.03 -1.88 17.87
N PRO A 336 -10.88 -0.84 17.84
CA PRO A 336 -10.44 0.55 17.73
C PRO A 336 -9.31 0.93 18.71
N GLU A 337 -9.43 0.51 19.97
CA GLU A 337 -8.43 0.81 21.02
C GLU A 337 -7.09 0.15 20.71
N TYR A 338 -7.11 -1.08 20.20
CA TYR A 338 -5.89 -1.76 19.76
C TYR A 338 -5.18 -0.93 18.67
N TYR A 339 -5.88 -0.50 17.62
CA TYR A 339 -5.24 0.26 16.53
C TYR A 339 -4.70 1.62 17.00
N ILE A 340 -5.39 2.29 17.94
CA ILE A 340 -4.93 3.55 18.52
C ILE A 340 -3.70 3.36 19.41
N SER A 341 -3.59 2.20 20.07
CA SER A 341 -2.44 1.87 20.92
C SER A 341 -1.14 1.62 20.15
N GLU A 342 -1.21 1.43 18.83
CA GLU A 342 -0.01 1.21 18.03
C GLU A 342 0.90 2.43 18.03
N ALA A 343 2.21 2.17 18.02
CA ALA A 343 3.21 3.23 18.09
C ALA A 343 3.09 4.17 16.88
N GLN A 344 3.21 5.47 17.13
CA GLN A 344 3.42 6.46 16.08
C GLN A 344 4.92 6.65 15.86
N MET A 345 5.35 6.62 14.60
CA MET A 345 6.74 6.78 14.20
C MET A 345 6.90 7.99 13.29
N THR A 346 8.01 8.70 13.48
CA THR A 346 8.50 9.71 12.55
C THR A 346 9.26 9.04 11.42
N ASP A 347 9.08 9.51 10.18
CA ASP A 347 9.79 9.01 8.99
C ASP A 347 9.64 7.51 8.76
N ASN A 348 8.52 6.93 9.21
CA ASN A 348 8.21 5.56 8.88
C ASN A 348 7.94 5.40 7.37
N GLN A 349 8.44 4.31 6.82
CA GLN A 349 8.48 4.01 5.39
C GLN A 349 7.10 4.03 4.73
N HIS A 350 6.04 3.59 5.42
CA HIS A 350 4.68 3.63 4.88
C HIS A 350 4.26 5.06 4.51
N GLY A 351 4.46 6.01 5.42
CA GLY A 351 4.03 7.39 5.23
C GLY A 351 4.89 8.12 4.22
N ALA A 352 6.22 7.98 4.33
CA ALA A 352 7.16 8.62 3.41
C ALA A 352 6.89 8.17 1.96
N ALA A 353 6.78 6.86 1.72
CA ALA A 353 6.59 6.34 0.38
C ALA A 353 5.19 6.60 -0.19
N ALA A 354 4.12 6.50 0.61
CA ALA A 354 2.79 6.89 0.15
C ALA A 354 2.73 8.39 -0.21
N CYS A 355 3.44 9.27 0.52
CA CYS A 355 3.58 10.67 0.14
C CYS A 355 4.37 10.84 -1.16
N MET A 356 5.44 10.07 -1.41
CA MET A 356 6.17 10.09 -2.69
C MET A 356 5.22 9.74 -3.86
N MET A 357 4.39 8.71 -3.68
CA MET A 357 3.41 8.29 -4.69
C MET A 357 2.36 9.37 -4.94
N ALA A 358 1.75 9.94 -3.89
CA ALA A 358 0.76 11.01 -4.00
C ALA A 358 1.34 12.29 -4.64
N VAL A 359 2.53 12.71 -4.22
CA VAL A 359 3.22 13.87 -4.84
C VAL A 359 3.58 13.59 -6.29
N SER A 360 3.94 12.34 -6.63
CA SER A 360 4.22 11.98 -8.02
C SER A 360 2.96 12.14 -8.88
N GLU A 361 1.80 11.70 -8.39
CA GLU A 361 0.52 11.96 -9.06
C GLU A 361 0.30 13.47 -9.26
N GLN A 362 0.42 14.28 -8.20
CA GLN A 362 0.30 15.74 -8.28
C GLN A 362 1.20 16.35 -9.37
N LEU A 363 2.44 15.87 -9.52
CA LEU A 363 3.39 16.36 -10.52
C LEU A 363 3.02 15.91 -11.95
N ARG A 364 2.51 14.68 -12.15
CA ARG A 364 2.07 14.19 -13.47
C ARG A 364 1.05 15.11 -14.13
N ARG A 365 0.04 15.54 -13.37
CA ARG A 365 -1.02 16.39 -13.92
C ARG A 365 -0.52 17.81 -14.23
N LYS A 366 0.41 18.35 -13.44
CA LYS A 366 1.04 19.66 -13.71
C LYS A 366 1.84 19.65 -15.02
N GLY A 367 2.57 18.57 -15.30
CA GLY A 367 3.32 18.41 -16.57
C GLY A 367 2.41 18.40 -17.80
N ASN A 368 1.22 17.82 -17.70
CA ASN A 368 0.27 17.75 -18.81
C ASN A 368 -0.38 19.11 -19.15
N HIS A 369 -0.43 20.07 -18.20
CA HIS A 369 -1.00 21.41 -18.45
C HIS A 369 0.04 22.39 -19.02
N SER A 370 1.34 22.11 -18.90
CA SER A 370 2.42 22.93 -19.46
C SER A 370 2.69 22.67 -20.97
N CYS A 371 2.06 21.67 -21.59
CA CYS A 371 2.17 21.40 -23.03
C CYS A 371 0.98 21.93 -23.85
N SER A 372 0.06 22.67 -23.22
CA SER A 372 -1.17 23.18 -23.84
C SER A 372 -1.28 24.71 -23.83
N HIS A 373 -0.18 25.41 -24.08
CA HIS A 373 -0.15 26.84 -24.38
C HIS A 373 0.73 27.16 -25.58
#